data_AF-A0A917JZZ3-F1
#
_entry.id   AF-A0A917JZZ3-F1
#
_cell.length_a   1.000
_cell.length_b   1.000
_cell.length_c   1.000
_cell.angle_alpha   90.00
_cell.angle_beta   90.00
_cell.angle_gamma   90.00
#
_symmetry.space_group_name_H-M   'P 1'
#
loop_
_entity.id
_entity.type
_entity.pdbx_description
1 polymer ?
#
loop_
_entity_poly.entity_id
_entity_poly.type
_entity_poly.pdbx_seq_one_letter_code
_entity_poly.pdbx_strand_id
1 'polypeptide(L)'
;MSISREQLAKVRTPFRVLSGFIFVLSLLLVPMIIFIAFTEPYDHFIWIITAVIFLMGYISGHVTVTGYAPKFLLFTHGAKDGL
;
A
#
# COMPACT_ATOMS: atom_id res chain seq x y z
N MET A 1 17.41 -8.56 14.26
CA MET A 1 16.36 -8.64 15.29
C MET A 1 15.02 -8.53 14.57
N SER A 2 14.21 -9.60 14.51
CA SER A 2 12.91 -9.55 13.84
C SER A 2 11.94 -8.77 14.73
N ILE A 3 11.60 -7.54 14.35
CA ILE A 3 10.63 -6.72 15.09
C ILE A 3 9.28 -7.46 15.08
N SER A 4 8.83 -7.91 16.26
CA SER A 4 7.55 -8.59 16.39
C SER A 4 6.41 -7.55 16.40
N ARG A 5 5.28 -7.88 15.76
CA ARG A 5 4.11 -6.97 15.67
C ARG A 5 3.53 -6.60 17.04
N GLU A 6 3.85 -7.38 18.07
CA GLU A 6 3.41 -7.19 19.44
C GLU A 6 4.03 -5.95 20.10
N GLN A 7 5.25 -5.57 19.66
CA GLN A 7 5.99 -4.41 20.16
C GLN A 7 5.68 -3.11 19.39
N LEU A 8 4.91 -3.19 18.30
CA LEU A 8 4.61 -2.06 17.42
C LEU A 8 3.21 -1.48 17.67
N ALA A 9 3.13 -0.15 17.67
CA ALA A 9 1.87 0.56 17.72
C ALA A 9 1.09 0.38 16.41
N LYS A 10 -0.20 0.01 16.50
CA LYS A 10 -1.09 -0.03 15.33
C LYS A 10 -1.30 1.35 14.74
N VAL A 11 -1.47 1.42 13.42
CA VAL A 11 -1.88 2.65 12.74
C VAL A 11 -3.25 3.10 13.27
N ARG A 12 -3.37 4.38 13.61
CA ARG A 12 -4.63 4.94 14.15
C ARG A 12 -5.75 4.87 13.12
N THR A 13 -6.99 4.75 13.60
CA THR A 13 -8.18 4.57 12.77
C THR A 13 -8.32 5.58 11.61
N PRO A 14 -8.11 6.89 11.77
CA PRO A 14 -8.24 7.84 10.66
C PRO A 14 -7.27 7.55 9.51
N PHE A 15 -6.02 7.21 9.83
CA PHE A 15 -5.02 6.86 8.82
C PHE A 15 -5.31 5.51 8.16
N ARG A 16 -5.94 4.57 8.88
CA ARG A 16 -6.40 3.31 8.29
C ARG A 16 -7.55 3.54 7.31
N VAL A 17 -8.47 4.46 7.60
CA VAL A 17 -9.55 4.84 6.68
C VAL A 17 -8.97 5.50 5.43
N LEU A 18 -8.02 6.43 5.59
CA LEU A 18 -7.32 7.04 4.46
C LEU A 18 -6.56 6.00 3.62
N SER A 19 -5.90 5.04 4.26
CA SER A 19 -5.27 3.91 3.58
C SER A 19 -6.30 3.07 2.80
N GLY A 20 -7.49 2.85 3.36
CA GLY A 20 -8.57 2.14 2.68
C GLY A 20 -9.07 2.89 1.45
N PHE A 21 -9.15 4.21 1.53
CA PHE A 21 -9.48 5.04 0.38
C PHE A 21 -8.43 4.92 -0.75
N ILE A 22 -7.14 5.01 -0.41
CA ILE A 22 -6.04 4.83 -1.38
C ILE A 22 -6.07 3.43 -2.00
N PHE A 23 -6.40 2.41 -1.21
CA PHE A 23 -6.52 1.04 -1.70
C PHE A 23 -7.62 0.91 -2.75
N VAL A 24 -8.80 1.48 -2.50
CA VAL A 24 -9.91 1.49 -3.47
C VAL A 24 -9.52 2.23 -4.75
N LEU A 25 -8.88 3.40 -4.64
CA LEU A 25 -8.38 4.13 -5.81
C LEU A 25 -7.37 3.29 -6.62
N SER A 26 -6.48 2.56 -5.94
CA SER A 26 -5.51 1.69 -6.59
C SER A 26 -6.19 0.54 -7.36
N LEU A 27 -7.28 -0.02 -6.83
CA LEU A 27 -8.09 -1.03 -7.53
C LEU A 27 -8.82 -0.45 -8.74
N LEU A 28 -9.39 0.74 -8.62
CA LEU A 28 -10.08 1.43 -9.72
C LEU A 28 -9.12 1.85 -10.84
N LEU A 29 -7.82 2.02 -10.54
CA LEU A 29 -6.80 2.28 -11.55
C LEU A 29 -6.46 1.05 -12.40
N VAL A 30 -6.69 -0.18 -11.91
CA VAL A 30 -6.35 -1.41 -12.66
C VAL A 30 -7.07 -1.48 -14.01
N PRO A 31 -8.40 -1.26 -14.12
CA PRO A 31 -9.09 -1.18 -15.40
C PRO A 31 -8.52 -0.10 -16.33
N MET A 32 -8.12 1.05 -15.80
CA MET A 32 -7.52 2.13 -16.59
C MET A 32 -6.17 1.70 -17.18
N ILE A 33 -5.30 1.07 -16.38
CA ILE A 33 -4.02 0.52 -16.88
C ILE A 33 -4.27 -0.49 -18.00
N ILE A 34 -5.24 -1.39 -17.82
CA ILE A 34 -5.60 -2.40 -18.82
C ILE A 34 -6.06 -1.71 -20.10
N PHE A 35 -6.98 -0.74 -20.01
CA PHE A 35 -7.46 0.02 -21.15
C PHE A 35 -6.30 0.69 -21.91
N ILE A 36 -5.49 1.46 -21.19
CA ILE A 36 -4.34 2.20 -21.71
C ILE A 36 -3.33 1.26 -22.39
N ALA A 37 -3.08 0.08 -21.82
CA ALA A 37 -2.18 -0.92 -22.39
C ALA A 37 -2.65 -1.45 -23.76
N PHE A 38 -3.94 -1.40 -24.06
CA PHE A 38 -4.49 -1.81 -25.36
C PHE A 38 -4.72 -0.64 -26.33
N THR A 39 -5.05 0.55 -25.82
CA THR A 39 -5.47 1.67 -26.67
C THR A 39 -4.34 2.58 -27.12
N GLU A 40 -3.20 2.55 -26.44
CA GLU A 40 -2.11 3.48 -26.72
C GLU A 40 -0.77 2.74 -26.88
N PRO A 41 0.08 3.17 -27.83
CA PRO A 41 1.41 2.60 -28.06
C PRO A 41 2.39 3.16 -27.02
N TYR A 42 2.14 2.91 -25.74
CA TYR A 42 3.06 3.29 -24.68
C TYR A 42 4.34 2.45 -24.78
N ASP A 43 5.48 3.10 -24.60
CA ASP A 43 6.76 2.42 -24.36
C ASP A 43 6.70 1.64 -23.03
N HIS A 44 7.76 0.91 -22.71
CA HIS A 44 7.92 0.07 -21.52
C HIS A 44 7.65 0.80 -20.19
N PHE A 45 7.53 2.13 -20.20
CA PHE A 45 7.15 2.98 -19.08
C PHE A 45 5.83 2.57 -18.40
N ILE A 46 4.86 2.02 -19.15
CA ILE A 46 3.58 1.56 -18.58
C ILE A 46 3.76 0.47 -17.52
N TRP A 47 4.80 -0.37 -17.65
CA TRP A 47 5.12 -1.41 -16.67
C TRP A 47 5.59 -0.81 -15.34
N ILE A 48 6.31 0.31 -15.39
CA ILE A 48 6.78 1.02 -14.19
C ILE A 48 5.57 1.59 -13.44
N ILE A 49 4.67 2.28 -14.15
CA ILE A 49 3.43 2.83 -13.58
C ILE A 49 2.62 1.69 -12.93
N THR A 50 2.46 0.59 -13.66
CA THR A 50 1.75 -0.60 -13.19
C THR A 50 2.35 -1.14 -11.89
N ALA A 51 3.67 -1.31 -11.85
CA ALA A 51 4.37 -1.79 -10.65
C ALA A 51 4.16 -0.87 -9.44
N VAL A 52 4.21 0.46 -9.64
CA VAL A 52 3.97 1.44 -8.58
C VAL A 52 2.55 1.35 -8.04
N ILE A 53 1.54 1.26 -8.93
CA ILE A 53 0.14 1.16 -8.53
C ILE A 53 -0.12 -0.12 -7.75
N PHE A 54 0.42 -1.26 -8.19
CA PHE A 54 0.30 -2.52 -7.45
C PHE A 54 1.01 -2.48 -6.09
N LEU A 55 2.19 -1.86 -6.01
CA LEU A 55 2.91 -1.70 -4.75
C LEU A 55 2.13 -0.82 -3.77
N MET A 56 1.60 0.32 -4.23
CA MET A 56 0.75 1.19 -3.42
C MET A 56 -0.53 0.47 -2.97
N GLY A 57 -1.18 -0.27 -3.88
CA GLY A 57 -2.34 -1.10 -3.57
C GLY A 57 -2.03 -2.15 -2.51
N TYR A 58 -0.90 -2.84 -2.61
CA TYR A 58 -0.49 -3.83 -1.62
C TYR A 58 -0.23 -3.22 -0.24
N ILE A 59 0.53 -2.12 -0.17
CA ILE A 59 0.85 -1.45 1.10
C ILE A 59 -0.44 -0.92 1.74
N SER A 60 -1.25 -0.20 0.97
CA SER A 60 -2.50 0.40 1.46
C SER A 60 -3.53 -0.65 1.87
N GLY A 61 -3.67 -1.75 1.12
CA GLY A 61 -4.51 -2.88 1.47
C GLY A 61 -4.05 -3.56 2.75
N HIS A 62 -2.75 -3.83 2.89
CA HIS A 62 -2.19 -4.45 4.08
C HIS A 62 -2.42 -3.60 5.34
N VAL A 63 -2.24 -2.27 5.25
CA VAL A 63 -2.50 -1.34 6.37
C VAL A 63 -3.99 -1.26 6.71
N THR A 64 -4.86 -1.26 5.70
CA THR A 64 -6.33 -1.21 5.91
C THR A 64 -6.81 -2.43 6.69
N VAL A 65 -6.42 -3.63 6.24
CA VAL A 65 -6.87 -4.90 6.82
C VAL A 65 -6.20 -5.19 8.16
N THR A 66 -4.87 -5.09 8.24
CA THR A 66 -4.12 -5.53 9.44
C THR A 66 -3.89 -4.42 10.46
N GLY A 67 -3.99 -3.14 10.04
CA GLY A 67 -3.57 -1.99 10.85
C GLY A 67 -2.06 -1.84 10.99
N TYR A 68 -1.27 -2.60 10.24
CA TYR A 68 0.19 -2.54 10.21
C TYR A 68 0.71 -2.39 8.78
N ALA A 69 1.89 -1.81 8.62
CA ALA A 69 2.60 -1.85 7.33
C ALA A 69 3.10 -3.28 7.01
N PRO A 70 3.36 -3.58 5.73
CA PRO A 70 4.03 -4.82 5.34
C PRO A 70 5.37 -5.02 6.06
N LYS A 71 5.83 -6.28 6.16
CA LYS A 71 7.05 -6.64 6.92
C LYS A 71 8.26 -5.77 6.62
N PHE A 72 8.49 -5.43 5.35
CA PHE A 72 9.60 -4.61 4.90
C PHE A 72 9.47 -3.11 5.25
N LEU A 73 8.29 -2.66 5.68
CA LEU A 73 7.99 -1.29 6.15
C LEU A 73 7.65 -1.25 7.65
N LEU A 74 7.82 -2.33 8.41
CA LEU A 74 7.50 -2.33 9.84
C LEU A 74 8.33 -1.32 10.64
N PHE A 75 9.51 -0.94 10.15
CA PHE A 75 10.36 0.07 10.77
C PHE A 75 9.72 1.48 10.82
N THR A 76 8.65 1.73 10.06
CA THR A 76 7.94 3.02 10.08
C THR A 76 6.98 3.15 11.27
N HIS A 77 6.77 2.07 12.03
CA HIS A 77 5.86 2.05 13.17
C HIS A 77 6.58 2.51 14.43
N GLY A 78 5.87 3.29 15.26
CA GLY A 78 6.35 3.64 16.60
C GLY A 78 6.30 2.44 17.54
N ALA A 79 7.15 2.45 18.57
CA ALA A 79 7.08 1.49 19.66
C ALA A 79 5.76 1.64 20.43
N LYS A 80 5.18 0.51 20.84
CA LYS A 80 3.91 0.49 21.59
C LYS A 80 4.04 1.10 22.99
N ASP A 81 5.23 1.00 23.59
CA ASP A 81 5.51 1.41 24.97
C ASP A 81 6.25 2.76 25.07
N GLY A 82 6.37 3.52 23.98
CA GLY A 82 6.79 4.92 24.03
C GLY A 82 8.22 5.18 24.54
N LEU A 83 9.21 4.48 23.98
CA LEU A 83 10.59 4.99 23.94
C LEU A 83 10.87 5.61 22.58
#